data_AF-A0A1M7IGP2-F1
#
_entry.id   AF-A0A1M7IGP2-F1
#
_cell.length_a   1.000
_cell.length_b   1.000
_cell.length_c   1.000
_cell.angle_alpha   90.00
_cell.angle_beta   90.00
_cell.angle_gamma   90.00
#
_symmetry.space_group_name_H-M   'P 1'
#
loop_
_entity.id
_entity.type
_entity.pdbx_description
1 polymer ?
#
loop_
_entity_poly.entity_id
_entity_poly.type
_entity_poly.pdbx_seq_one_letter_code
_entity_poly.pdbx_strand_id
1 'polypeptide(L)'
;MRGDAFLFDDVWRALGEGEPGRPGTGPEFLDPFGHPLAIAGQDPELIAAEVAYGEVRRARALLPTVRDSNIALVERETNRLIERLGVPDIIRDED
;
A
#
# COMPACT_ATOMS: atom_id res chain seq x y z
N MET A 1 16.80 22.06 -13.27
CA MET A 1 15.86 20.93 -13.18
C MET A 1 16.29 20.07 -12.00
N ARG A 2 15.76 20.34 -10.81
CA ARG A 2 15.93 19.48 -9.63
C ARG A 2 14.70 18.57 -9.62
N GLY A 3 14.93 17.26 -9.69
CA GLY A 3 13.86 16.28 -9.51
C GLY A 3 13.59 16.20 -8.02
N ASP A 4 12.41 16.63 -7.60
CA ASP A 4 11.99 16.51 -6.21
C ASP A 4 11.71 15.02 -5.93
N ALA A 5 12.49 14.48 -4.99
CA ALA A 5 12.22 13.20 -4.40
C ALA A 5 10.96 13.37 -3.55
N PHE A 6 9.86 12.73 -3.94
CA PHE A 6 8.72 12.53 -3.05
C PHE A 6 9.22 11.81 -1.80
N LEU A 7 9.45 12.58 -0.72
CA LEU A 7 9.86 12.04 0.55
C LEU A 7 8.66 11.34 1.17
N PHE A 8 8.90 10.14 1.69
CA PHE A 8 7.95 9.31 2.42
C PHE A 8 7.13 10.10 3.48
N ASP A 9 7.70 11.19 3.99
CA ASP A 9 7.11 12.15 4.94
C ASP A 9 5.86 12.86 4.41
N ASP A 10 5.80 13.19 3.12
CA ASP A 10 4.69 13.96 2.54
C ASP A 10 3.43 13.09 2.35
N VAL A 11 3.62 11.82 1.97
CA VAL A 11 2.53 10.83 1.88
C VAL A 11 1.98 10.51 3.27
N TRP A 12 2.85 10.45 4.28
CA TRP A 12 2.47 10.16 5.65
C TRP A 12 1.62 11.28 6.27
N ARG A 13 1.94 12.55 6.00
CA ARG A 13 1.12 13.69 6.44
C ARG A 13 -0.26 13.76 5.78
N ALA A 14 -0.39 13.28 4.54
CA ALA A 14 -1.65 13.34 3.80
C ALA A 14 -2.72 12.34 4.30
N LEU A 15 -2.32 11.27 5.01
CA LEU A 15 -3.21 10.20 5.45
C LEU A 15 -3.90 10.43 6.81
N GLY A 16 -3.69 11.60 7.42
CA GLY A 16 -4.34 11.99 8.67
C GLY A 16 -3.65 11.39 9.90
N GLU A 17 -3.43 12.23 10.91
CA GLU A 17 -2.86 11.82 12.19
C GLU A 17 -3.75 10.72 12.79
N GLY A 18 -3.24 9.49 12.84
CA GLY A 18 -3.93 8.41 13.52
C GLY A 18 -4.08 8.76 15.00
N GLU A 19 -5.28 8.56 15.56
CA GLU A 19 -5.51 8.85 16.97
C GLU A 19 -4.54 8.07 17.87
N PRO A 20 -3.94 8.73 18.88
CA PRO A 20 -2.97 8.09 19.76
C PRO A 20 -3.63 6.95 20.54
N GLY A 21 -3.04 5.76 20.47
CA GLY A 21 -3.47 4.57 21.22
C GLY A 21 -4.40 3.59 20.51
N ARG A 22 -4.73 3.80 19.23
CA ARG A 22 -5.42 2.77 18.43
C ARG A 22 -4.40 1.78 17.85
N PRO A 23 -4.49 0.46 18.12
CA PRO A 23 -3.68 -0.52 17.40
C PRO A 23 -3.96 -0.38 15.89
N GLY A 24 -2.91 -0.18 15.09
CA GLY A 24 -2.98 -0.05 13.63
C GLY A 24 -2.82 1.35 13.04
N THR A 25 -2.40 2.37 13.80
CA THR A 25 -2.09 3.72 13.26
C THR A 25 -0.60 4.02 13.09
N GLY A 26 0.28 3.20 13.67
CA GLY A 26 1.73 3.28 13.44
C GLY A 26 2.19 2.40 12.27
N PRO A 27 3.41 2.61 11.74
CA PRO A 27 4.02 1.71 10.78
C PRO A 27 3.98 0.26 11.26
N GLU A 28 3.52 -0.66 10.41
CA GLU A 28 3.40 -2.08 10.72
C GLU A 28 3.92 -2.93 9.57
N PHE A 29 4.67 -3.98 9.90
CA PHE A 29 5.00 -5.04 8.96
C PHE A 29 4.01 -6.18 9.13
N LEU A 30 3.36 -6.59 8.04
CA LEU A 30 2.44 -7.71 8.01
C LEU A 30 3.06 -8.91 7.31
N ASP A 31 2.71 -10.11 7.78
CA ASP A 31 2.95 -11.35 7.07
C ASP A 31 2.01 -11.46 5.84
N PRO A 32 2.26 -12.42 4.92
CA PRO A 32 1.44 -12.62 3.74
C PRO A 32 -0.03 -13.03 4.01
N PHE A 33 -0.36 -13.40 5.26
CA PHE A 33 -1.71 -13.76 5.72
C PHE A 33 -2.39 -12.61 6.48
N GLY A 34 -1.70 -11.47 6.66
CA GLY A 34 -2.22 -10.29 7.34
C GLY A 34 -1.97 -10.25 8.85
N HIS A 35 -1.08 -11.08 9.39
CA HIS A 35 -0.70 -11.02 10.81
C HIS A 35 0.47 -10.06 11.04
N PRO A 36 0.50 -9.30 12.15
CA PRO A 36 1.64 -8.47 12.54
C PRO A 36 2.94 -9.28 12.68
N LEU A 37 3.99 -8.81 12.02
CA LEU A 37 5.38 -9.21 12.28
C LEU A 37 6.09 -8.22 13.20
N ALA A 38 5.77 -6.93 13.09
CA ALA A 38 6.21 -5.88 14.00
C ALA A 38 5.28 -4.67 13.89
N ILE A 39 4.99 -4.03 15.02
CA ILE A 39 4.11 -2.85 15.12
C ILE A 39 4.90 -1.76 15.82
N ALA A 40 4.95 -0.57 15.22
CA ALA A 40 5.58 0.58 15.85
C ALA A 40 4.75 1.12 17.02
N GLY A 41 5.43 1.54 18.08
CA GLY A 41 4.91 2.31 19.21
C GLY A 41 4.56 3.75 18.84
N GLN A 42 4.46 4.61 19.85
CA GLN A 42 4.04 6.01 19.66
C GLN A 42 5.23 7.00 19.60
N ASP A 43 6.42 6.54 19.98
CA ASP A 43 7.64 7.35 19.99
C ASP A 43 8.50 7.05 18.76
N PRO A 44 9.40 7.96 18.36
CA PRO A 44 10.36 7.69 17.30
C PRO A 44 11.20 6.45 17.60
N GLU A 45 11.05 5.42 16.77
CA GLU A 45 11.74 4.15 16.95
C GLU A 45 12.06 3.49 15.61
N LEU A 46 13.01 2.55 15.65
CA LEU A 46 13.34 1.69 14.52
C LEU A 46 12.75 0.30 14.78
N ILE A 47 11.80 -0.10 13.93
CA ILE A 47 11.25 -1.46 13.92
C ILE A 47 11.87 -2.28 12.78
N ALA A 48 12.06 -3.58 13.03
CA ALA A 48 12.59 -4.52 12.05
C ALA A 48 11.82 -5.85 12.14
N ALA A 49 11.70 -6.54 11.01
CA ALA A 49 11.07 -7.85 10.91
C ALA A 49 11.85 -8.72 9.93
N GLU A 50 11.95 -10.02 10.24
CA GLU A 50 12.48 -11.01 9.30
C GLU A 50 11.33 -11.59 8.47
N VAL A 51 11.47 -11.53 7.15
CA VAL A 51 10.47 -12.06 6.23
C VAL A 51 10.97 -13.37 5.62
N ALA A 52 10.32 -14.47 5.98
CA ALA A 52 10.59 -15.77 5.39
C ALA A 52 9.99 -15.86 3.97
N TYR A 53 10.83 -15.77 2.95
CA TYR A 53 10.40 -15.83 1.55
C TYR A 53 9.62 -17.12 1.20
N GLY A 54 9.89 -18.23 1.88
CA GLY A 54 9.14 -19.48 1.73
C GLY A 54 7.65 -19.33 2.07
N GLU A 55 7.33 -18.57 3.13
CA GLU A 55 5.94 -18.32 3.54
C GLU A 55 5.20 -17.41 2.55
N VAL A 56 5.89 -16.44 1.94
CA VAL A 56 5.33 -15.62 0.83
C VAL A 56 4.94 -16.49 -0.36
N ARG A 57 5.80 -17.44 -0.74
CA ARG A 57 5.49 -18.38 -1.84
C ARG A 57 4.32 -19.29 -1.49
N ARG A 58 4.26 -19.80 -0.26
CA ARG A 58 3.14 -20.62 0.21
C ARG A 58 1.83 -19.83 0.18
N ALA A 59 1.82 -18.62 0.72
CA ALA A 59 0.63 -17.77 0.74
C ALA A 59 0.12 -17.47 -0.68
N ARG A 60 0.99 -17.17 -1.65
CA ARG A 60 0.58 -16.98 -3.06
C ARG A 60 0.00 -18.24 -3.72
N ALA A 61 0.42 -19.42 -3.28
CA ALA A 61 -0.17 -20.67 -3.76
C ALA A 61 -1.56 -20.92 -3.14
N LEU A 62 -1.76 -20.54 -1.87
CA LEU A 62 -3.01 -20.72 -1.13
C LEU A 62 -4.07 -19.65 -1.41
N LEU A 63 -3.61 -18.42 -1.66
CA LEU A 63 -4.42 -17.26 -1.99
C LEU A 63 -4.10 -16.84 -3.43
N PRO A 64 -4.57 -17.59 -4.44
CA PRO A 64 -4.28 -17.31 -5.84
C PRO A 64 -5.04 -16.08 -6.35
N THR A 65 -5.40 -15.12 -5.48
CA THR A 65 -6.20 -13.94 -5.84
C THR A 65 -5.62 -13.15 -7.01
N VAL A 66 -4.30 -13.16 -7.20
CA VAL A 66 -3.62 -12.55 -8.37
C VAL A 66 -3.49 -13.52 -9.56
N ARG A 67 -3.41 -14.83 -9.33
CA ARG A 67 -3.32 -15.85 -10.40
C ARG A 67 -4.68 -16.07 -11.08
N ASP A 68 -5.73 -16.08 -10.26
CA ASP A 68 -7.11 -16.34 -10.66
C ASP A 68 -7.89 -15.04 -10.89
N SER A 69 -7.29 -13.87 -10.59
CA SER A 69 -7.86 -12.61 -11.03
C SER A 69 -7.93 -12.59 -12.55
N ASN A 70 -9.12 -12.25 -13.07
CA ASN A 70 -9.29 -11.94 -14.47
C ASN A 70 -8.69 -10.54 -14.74
N ILE A 71 -7.36 -10.47 -14.73
CA ILE A 71 -6.62 -9.21 -14.82
C ILE A 71 -6.95 -8.46 -16.11
N ALA A 72 -7.22 -9.19 -17.20
CA ALA A 72 -7.66 -8.63 -18.47
C ALA A 72 -9.03 -7.94 -18.37
N LEU A 73 -9.97 -8.51 -17.59
CA LEU A 73 -11.24 -7.85 -17.31
C LEU A 73 -11.05 -6.60 -16.46
N VAL A 74 -10.23 -6.67 -15.40
CA VAL A 74 -9.94 -5.52 -14.54
C VAL A 74 -9.33 -4.38 -15.36
N GLU A 75 -8.32 -4.68 -16.17
CA GLU A 75 -7.70 -3.73 -17.10
C GLU A 75 -8.72 -3.09 -18.05
N ARG A 76 -9.54 -3.91 -18.73
CA ARG A 76 -10.56 -3.42 -19.66
C ARG A 76 -11.56 -2.47 -18.99
N GLU A 77 -12.04 -2.86 -17.81
CA GLU A 77 -13.04 -2.07 -17.08
C GLU A 77 -12.44 -0.78 -16.51
N THR A 78 -11.19 -0.82 -16.03
CA THR A 78 -10.43 0.37 -15.62
C THR A 78 -10.26 1.33 -16.80
N ASN A 79 -9.83 0.84 -17.97
CA ASN A 79 -9.67 1.68 -19.17
C ASN A 79 -11.00 2.30 -19.59
N ARG A 80 -12.09 1.53 -19.64
CA ARG A 80 -13.43 2.07 -19.94
C ARG A 80 -13.84 3.16 -18.94
N LEU A 81 -13.56 2.97 -17.64
CA LEU A 81 -13.90 3.96 -16.61
C LEU A 81 -13.09 5.25 -16.78
N ILE A 82 -11.78 5.14 -17.05
CA ILE A 82 -10.92 6.29 -17.35
C ILE A 82 -11.46 7.06 -18.56
N GLU A 83 -11.86 6.36 -19.63
CA GLU A 83 -12.41 6.96 -20.84
C GLU A 83 -13.77 7.66 -20.60
N ARG A 84 -14.66 7.07 -19.77
CA ARG A 84 -16.01 7.59 -19.53
C ARG A 84 -16.09 8.69 -18.48
N LEU A 85 -15.32 8.57 -17.41
CA LEU A 85 -15.36 9.49 -16.27
C LEU A 85 -14.29 10.58 -16.38
N GLY A 86 -13.29 10.38 -17.25
CA GLY A 86 -12.06 11.16 -17.24
C GLY A 86 -11.20 10.83 -16.03
N VAL A 87 -9.98 11.38 -16.02
CA VAL A 87 -9.13 11.41 -14.83
C VAL A 87 -9.58 12.60 -13.98
N PRO A 88 -9.96 12.41 -12.71
CA PRO A 88 -10.30 13.51 -11.80
C PRO A 88 -9.18 14.56 -11.78
N ASP A 89 -9.53 15.85 -11.75
CA ASP A 89 -8.55 16.95 -11.76
C ASP A 89 -7.57 16.86 -10.58
N ILE A 90 -7.92 16.16 -9.49
CA ILE A 90 -7.05 15.92 -8.33
C ILE A 90 -5.79 15.08 -8.64
N ILE A 91 -5.76 14.39 -9.78
CA ILE A 91 -4.63 13.55 -10.25
C ILE A 91 -3.94 14.19 -11.47
N ARG A 92 -4.43 15.33 -11.97
CA ARG A 92 -3.74 16.04 -13.05
C ARG A 92 -2.60 16.84 -12.43
N ASP A 93 -1.37 16.44 -12.70
CA ASP A 93 -0.22 17.34 -12.56
C ASP A 93 -0.43 18.50 -13.55
N GLU A 94 -0.55 19.72 -13.04
CA GLU A 94 -0.60 20.92 -13.88
C GLU A 94 0.76 21.09 -14.59
N ASP A 95 0.73 21.10 -15.93
CA ASP A 95 1.90 21.34 -16.79
C ASP A 95 2.64 22.66 -16.46
#